data_AF-D0VBJ9-F1
#
_entry.id   AF-D0VBJ9-F1
#
_cell.length_a   1.000
_cell.length_b   1.000
_cell.length_c   1.000
_cell.angle_alpha   90.00
_cell.angle_beta   90.00
_cell.angle_gamma   90.00
#
_symmetry.space_group_name_H-M   'P 1'
#
loop_
_entity.id
_entity.type
_entity.pdbx_description
1 polymer ?
#
loop_
_entity_poly.entity_id
_entity_poly.type
_entity_poly.pdbx_seq_one_letter_code
_entity_poly.pdbx_strand_id
1 'polypeptide(L)'
;SWIKYRTLSPCHTASIHTPQSREEAHETKTEDFLKTMINISHAWEEPLKLLISAVPTLPGASDKMLKRANVVRNRTRVLQEGMKIILSRSQKKVENDPYPAWSGLADLQSPDEDTRLFTLYNLVRCLKRDTHKIDAYFKLLRCREVFKNECFTE
;
A
#
# COMPACT_ATOMS: atom_id res chain seq x y z
N SER A 1 14.05 -19.46 -14.51
CA SER A 1 13.03 -18.54 -13.97
C SER A 1 13.10 -17.24 -14.75
N TRP A 2 12.06 -16.93 -15.53
CA TRP A 2 11.94 -15.74 -16.37
C TRP A 2 11.98 -14.42 -15.57
N ILE A 3 11.69 -14.48 -14.26
CA ILE A 3 11.76 -13.35 -13.32
C ILE A 3 13.15 -12.69 -13.30
N LYS A 4 14.23 -13.45 -13.58
CA LYS A 4 15.61 -12.93 -13.51
C LYS A 4 16.00 -11.98 -14.66
N TYR A 5 15.23 -11.94 -15.75
CA TYR A 5 15.57 -11.17 -16.95
C TYR A 5 14.62 -9.99 -17.24
N ARG A 6 13.55 -9.82 -16.45
CA ARG A 6 12.62 -8.69 -16.60
C ARG A 6 12.91 -7.61 -15.55
N THR A 7 13.03 -6.36 -15.99
CA THR A 7 13.13 -5.20 -15.11
C THR A 7 11.83 -5.00 -14.35
N LEU A 8 11.91 -4.90 -13.01
CA LEU A 8 10.75 -4.70 -12.15
C LEU A 8 10.05 -3.38 -12.49
N SER A 9 8.74 -3.43 -12.72
CA SER A 9 7.95 -2.22 -12.97
C SER A 9 7.92 -1.33 -11.73
N PRO A 10 7.99 0.00 -11.87
CA PRO A 10 7.71 0.91 -10.77
C PRO A 10 6.30 0.62 -10.21
N CYS A 11 6.13 0.77 -8.91
CA CYS A 11 4.79 0.70 -8.31
C CYS A 11 4.01 1.97 -8.64
N HIS A 12 2.70 1.87 -8.85
CA HIS A 12 1.85 3.01 -9.21
C HIS A 12 1.88 4.16 -8.18
N THR A 13 2.11 3.83 -6.92
CA THR A 13 2.27 4.79 -5.81
C THR A 13 3.66 5.43 -5.73
N ALA A 14 4.59 5.14 -6.64
CA ALA A 14 5.95 5.69 -6.60
C ALA A 14 6.00 7.22 -6.76
N SER A 15 5.00 7.83 -7.39
CA SER A 15 4.86 9.28 -7.50
C SER A 15 4.36 9.95 -6.22
N ILE A 16 3.85 9.19 -5.23
CA ILE A 16 3.45 9.74 -3.94
C ILE A 16 4.73 10.11 -3.19
N HIS A 17 4.92 11.41 -2.97
CA HIS A 17 6.03 11.92 -2.20
C HIS A 17 5.99 11.32 -0.79
N THR A 18 7.11 10.73 -0.39
CA THR A 18 7.27 10.03 0.89
C THR A 18 8.66 10.36 1.43
N PRO A 19 8.82 10.55 2.75
CA PRO A 19 10.13 10.83 3.31
C PRO A 19 11.17 9.77 2.93
N GLN A 20 12.33 10.23 2.45
CA GLN A 20 13.45 9.41 1.98
C GLN A 20 14.55 9.25 3.04
N SER A 21 14.56 10.11 4.07
CA SER A 21 15.51 10.02 5.19
C SER A 21 14.81 10.04 6.54
N ARG A 22 15.56 9.73 7.59
CA ARG A 22 15.06 9.80 8.97
C ARG A 22 14.80 11.25 9.39
N GLU A 23 15.64 12.16 8.90
CA GLU A 23 15.57 13.60 9.15
C GLU A 23 14.30 14.18 8.52
N GLU A 24 14.05 13.88 7.23
CA GLU A 24 12.84 14.29 6.54
C GLU A 24 11.58 13.70 7.21
N ALA A 25 11.67 12.46 7.68
CA ALA A 25 10.59 11.83 8.42
C ALA A 25 10.33 12.52 9.78
N HIS A 26 11.37 13.04 10.44
CA HIS A 26 11.21 13.80 11.68
C HIS A 26 10.57 15.17 11.45
N GLU A 27 10.90 15.84 10.35
CA GLU A 27 10.37 17.16 9.98
C GLU A 27 8.94 17.10 9.42
N THR A 28 8.58 15.97 8.79
CA THR A 28 7.24 15.76 8.22
C THR A 28 6.18 15.81 9.33
N LYS A 29 5.14 16.63 9.15
CA LYS A 29 4.06 16.76 10.12
C LYS A 29 3.24 15.48 10.18
N THR A 30 2.70 15.16 11.36
CA THR A 30 1.86 13.98 11.59
C THR A 30 0.69 13.88 10.61
N GLU A 31 0.11 15.02 10.29
CA GLU A 31 -1.02 15.10 9.37
C GLU A 31 -0.63 14.83 7.92
N ASP A 32 0.59 15.22 7.51
CA ASP A 32 1.09 14.95 6.17
C ASP A 32 1.42 13.45 6.02
N PHE A 33 1.91 12.80 7.08
CA PHE A 33 2.01 11.33 7.13
C PHE A 33 0.65 10.65 7.02
N LEU A 34 -0.35 11.10 7.78
CA LEU A 34 -1.70 10.54 7.72
C LEU A 34 -2.31 10.69 6.32
N LYS A 35 -2.23 11.90 5.72
CA LYS A 35 -2.67 12.14 4.34
C LYS A 35 -1.96 11.21 3.35
N THR A 36 -0.63 11.09 3.47
CA THR A 36 0.17 10.21 2.61
C THR A 36 -0.25 8.75 2.72
N MET A 37 -0.41 8.22 3.95
CA MET A 37 -0.84 6.83 4.16
C MET A 37 -2.29 6.60 3.68
N ILE A 38 -3.18 7.58 3.83
CA ILE A 38 -4.54 7.51 3.30
C ILE A 38 -4.51 7.45 1.76
N ASN A 39 -3.71 8.30 1.11
CA ASN A 39 -3.58 8.33 -0.34
C ASN A 39 -2.99 7.02 -0.89
N ILE A 40 -1.97 6.46 -0.23
CA ILE A 40 -1.44 5.12 -0.56
C ILE A 40 -2.55 4.08 -0.41
N SER A 41 -3.26 4.06 0.72
CA SER A 41 -4.33 3.08 0.98
C SER A 41 -5.47 3.17 -0.05
N HIS A 42 -5.83 4.39 -0.45
CA HIS A 42 -6.83 4.65 -1.48
C HIS A 42 -6.37 4.14 -2.85
N ALA A 43 -5.13 4.41 -3.23
CA ALA A 43 -4.54 3.92 -4.48
C ALA A 43 -4.52 2.38 -4.57
N TRP A 44 -4.65 1.67 -3.45
CA TRP A 44 -4.73 0.21 -3.38
C TRP A 44 -6.15 -0.36 -3.46
N GLU A 45 -7.19 0.46 -3.46
CA GLU A 45 -8.58 -0.02 -3.47
C GLU A 45 -8.88 -0.88 -4.71
N GLU A 46 -8.69 -0.32 -5.92
CA GLU A 46 -8.92 -1.05 -7.18
C GLU A 46 -7.92 -2.20 -7.39
N PRO A 47 -6.60 -2.02 -7.21
CA PRO A 47 -5.65 -3.11 -7.41
C PRO A 47 -5.88 -4.31 -6.49
N LEU A 48 -6.41 -4.11 -5.28
CA LEU A 48 -6.77 -5.21 -4.38
C LEU A 48 -8.02 -5.97 -4.85
N LYS A 49 -8.99 -5.29 -5.48
CA LYS A 49 -10.14 -5.96 -6.12
C LYS A 49 -9.65 -6.84 -7.26
N LEU A 50 -8.78 -6.30 -8.12
CA LEU A 50 -8.20 -7.02 -9.26
C LEU A 50 -7.32 -8.21 -8.82
N LEU A 51 -6.51 -8.03 -7.77
CA LEU A 51 -5.74 -9.12 -7.16
C LEU A 51 -6.64 -10.29 -6.75
N ILE A 52 -7.74 -10.00 -6.05
CA ILE A 52 -8.68 -11.03 -5.58
C ILE A 52 -9.30 -11.79 -6.76
N SER A 53 -9.68 -11.09 -7.83
CA SER A 53 -10.20 -11.71 -9.05
C SER A 53 -9.15 -12.54 -9.80
N ALA A 54 -7.86 -12.19 -9.70
CA ALA A 54 -6.77 -12.90 -10.37
C ALA A 54 -6.24 -14.10 -9.59
N VAL A 55 -6.38 -14.15 -8.27
CA VAL A 55 -5.86 -15.27 -7.45
C VAL A 55 -6.34 -16.65 -7.93
N PRO A 56 -7.63 -16.88 -8.26
CA PRO A 56 -8.10 -18.18 -8.72
C PRO A 56 -7.48 -18.67 -10.04
N THR A 57 -6.90 -17.77 -10.84
CA THR A 57 -6.31 -18.12 -12.14
C THR A 57 -4.85 -18.56 -12.04
N LEU A 58 -4.29 -18.57 -10.83
CA LEU A 58 -2.89 -18.92 -10.60
C LEU A 58 -2.65 -20.43 -10.55
N PRO A 59 -1.56 -20.92 -11.16
CA PRO A 59 -1.05 -22.25 -10.88
C PRO A 59 -0.78 -22.39 -9.37
N GLY A 60 -1.38 -23.39 -8.73
CA GLY A 60 -1.24 -23.62 -7.29
C GLY A 60 -2.01 -22.63 -6.40
N ALA A 61 -3.00 -21.93 -6.95
CA ALA A 61 -3.95 -21.15 -6.15
C ALA A 61 -4.57 -22.02 -5.04
N SER A 62 -4.73 -21.43 -3.85
CA SER A 62 -5.40 -22.08 -2.73
C SER A 62 -6.42 -21.15 -2.09
N ASP A 63 -7.44 -21.74 -1.46
CA ASP A 63 -8.43 -20.99 -0.68
C ASP A 63 -7.77 -20.12 0.40
N LYS A 64 -6.64 -20.58 0.95
CA LYS A 64 -5.84 -19.81 1.91
C LYS A 64 -5.27 -18.53 1.30
N MET A 65 -4.78 -18.58 0.05
CA MET A 65 -4.30 -17.40 -0.67
C MET A 65 -5.44 -16.40 -0.92
N LEU A 66 -6.59 -16.90 -1.41
CA LEU A 66 -7.76 -16.06 -1.67
C LEU A 66 -8.31 -15.42 -0.39
N LYS A 67 -8.39 -16.20 0.70
CA LYS A 67 -8.76 -15.69 2.04
C LYS A 67 -7.80 -14.62 2.51
N ARG A 68 -6.49 -14.81 2.31
CA ARG A 68 -5.48 -13.81 2.69
C ARG A 68 -5.60 -12.52 1.88
N ALA A 69 -5.83 -12.60 0.56
CA ALA A 69 -6.05 -11.42 -0.28
C ALA A 69 -7.30 -10.63 0.17
N ASN A 70 -8.40 -11.33 0.48
CA ASN A 70 -9.61 -10.70 1.04
C ASN A 70 -9.36 -10.05 2.40
N VAL A 71 -8.62 -10.70 3.30
CA VAL A 71 -8.25 -10.12 4.60
C VAL A 71 -7.43 -8.85 4.43
N VAL A 72 -6.47 -8.84 3.50
CA VAL A 72 -5.66 -7.65 3.21
C VAL A 72 -6.55 -6.51 2.73
N ARG A 73 -7.41 -6.74 1.73
CA ARG A 73 -8.37 -5.71 1.25
C ARG A 73 -9.21 -5.14 2.39
N ASN A 74 -9.82 -6.01 3.19
CA ASN A 74 -10.71 -5.56 4.26
C ASN A 74 -9.94 -4.78 5.34
N ARG A 75 -8.74 -5.23 5.71
CA ARG A 75 -7.89 -4.53 6.69
C ARG A 75 -7.38 -3.20 6.16
N THR A 76 -7.03 -3.09 4.88
CA THR A 76 -6.64 -1.81 4.26
C THR A 76 -7.77 -0.79 4.36
N ARG A 77 -9.02 -1.19 4.10
CA ARG A 77 -10.19 -0.31 4.27
C ARG A 77 -10.39 0.12 5.72
N VAL A 78 -10.35 -0.81 6.66
CA VAL A 78 -10.49 -0.49 8.10
C VAL A 78 -9.39 0.48 8.56
N LEU A 79 -8.15 0.24 8.12
CA LEU A 79 -7.01 1.10 8.43
C LEU A 79 -7.18 2.51 7.86
N GLN A 80 -7.63 2.61 6.60
CA GLN A 80 -7.88 3.88 5.93
C GLN A 80 -8.94 4.70 6.67
N GLU A 81 -10.07 4.08 7.05
CA GLU A 81 -11.11 4.77 7.81
C GLU A 81 -10.62 5.20 9.21
N GLY A 82 -9.83 4.35 9.88
CA GLY A 82 -9.18 4.72 11.13
C GLY A 82 -8.28 5.95 11.01
N MET A 83 -7.47 6.03 9.94
CA MET A 83 -6.63 7.20 9.68
C MET A 83 -7.42 8.46 9.40
N LYS A 84 -8.52 8.36 8.62
CA LYS A 84 -9.41 9.50 8.35
C LYS A 84 -10.04 10.04 9.64
N ILE A 85 -10.43 9.15 10.56
CA ILE A 85 -10.95 9.53 11.89
C ILE A 85 -9.88 10.23 12.73
N ILE A 86 -8.63 9.75 12.70
CA ILE A 86 -7.53 10.41 13.43
C ILE A 86 -7.26 11.80 12.85
N LEU A 87 -7.17 11.92 11.52
CA LEU A 87 -6.91 13.19 10.86
C LEU A 87 -8.01 14.23 11.11
N SER A 88 -9.28 13.81 11.12
CA SER A 88 -10.40 14.73 11.33
C SER A 88 -10.42 15.35 12.73
N ARG A 89 -9.82 14.68 13.73
CA ARG A 89 -9.64 15.23 15.08
C ARG A 89 -8.67 16.41 15.11
N SER A 90 -7.75 16.49 14.15
CA SER A 90 -6.83 17.63 13.96
C SER A 90 -7.47 18.80 13.18
N GLN A 91 -8.80 18.79 12.99
CA GLN A 91 -9.55 19.77 12.17
C GLN A 91 -9.11 19.87 10.71
N LYS A 92 -8.23 18.97 10.23
CA LYS A 92 -7.86 18.87 8.82
C LYS A 92 -8.63 17.76 8.13
N LYS A 93 -8.86 17.94 6.84
CA LYS A 93 -9.51 16.96 5.97
C LYS A 93 -8.50 16.42 4.98
N VAL A 94 -8.75 15.20 4.52
CA VAL A 94 -8.13 14.70 3.30
C VAL A 94 -8.82 15.44 2.15
N GLU A 95 -8.07 16.22 1.39
CA GLU A 95 -8.55 16.72 0.12
C GLU A 95 -8.76 15.53 -0.81
N ASN A 96 -9.81 15.55 -1.65
CA ASN A 96 -10.06 14.49 -2.62
C ASN A 96 -9.07 14.60 -3.78
N ASP A 97 -7.78 14.53 -3.47
CA ASP A 97 -6.73 14.59 -4.46
C ASP A 97 -6.77 13.31 -5.30
N PRO A 98 -6.58 13.43 -6.62
CA PRO A 98 -6.45 12.28 -7.48
C PRO A 98 -5.24 11.46 -7.02
N TYR A 99 -5.50 10.21 -6.67
CA TYR A 99 -4.47 9.24 -6.33
C TYR A 99 -3.98 8.53 -7.60
N PRO A 100 -2.71 8.06 -7.63
CA PRO A 100 -2.19 7.37 -8.81
C PRO A 100 -3.02 6.13 -9.14
N ALA A 101 -3.52 6.06 -10.37
CA ALA A 101 -4.22 4.88 -10.86
C ALA A 101 -3.22 3.77 -11.21
N TRP A 102 -3.63 2.52 -10.99
CA TRP A 102 -2.86 1.37 -11.43
C TRP A 102 -3.23 0.99 -12.87
N SER A 103 -2.24 0.92 -13.75
CA SER A 103 -2.43 0.72 -15.19
C SER A 103 -2.21 -0.72 -15.69
N GLY A 104 -1.95 -1.68 -14.80
CA GLY A 104 -1.58 -3.05 -15.19
C GLY A 104 -2.74 -3.98 -15.56
N LEU A 105 -3.95 -3.47 -15.77
CA LEU A 105 -5.14 -4.31 -16.00
C LEU A 105 -5.01 -5.14 -17.28
N ALA A 106 -4.56 -4.53 -18.36
CA ALA A 106 -4.36 -5.21 -19.64
C ALA A 106 -3.37 -6.38 -19.50
N ASP A 107 -2.23 -6.15 -18.84
CA ASP A 107 -1.22 -7.18 -18.63
C ASP A 107 -1.69 -8.29 -17.69
N LEU A 108 -2.54 -7.96 -16.69
CA LEU A 108 -3.14 -8.95 -15.79
C LEU A 108 -4.16 -9.84 -16.50
N GLN A 109 -4.79 -9.35 -17.56
CA GLN A 109 -5.73 -10.09 -18.40
C GLN A 109 -5.07 -10.70 -19.65
N SER A 110 -3.75 -10.56 -19.79
CA SER A 110 -3.02 -11.06 -20.95
C SER A 110 -3.22 -12.58 -21.13
N PRO A 111 -3.41 -13.07 -22.37
CA PRO A 111 -3.42 -14.50 -22.66
C PRO A 111 -2.04 -15.13 -22.41
N ASP A 112 -0.96 -14.35 -22.51
CA ASP A 112 0.41 -14.77 -22.19
C ASP A 112 0.58 -14.98 -20.68
N GLU A 113 0.80 -16.23 -20.27
CA GLU A 113 0.93 -16.61 -18.86
C GLU A 113 2.09 -15.89 -18.17
N ASP A 114 3.24 -15.79 -18.82
CA ASP A 114 4.43 -15.13 -18.23
C ASP A 114 4.17 -13.65 -17.94
N THR A 115 3.51 -12.94 -18.86
CA THR A 115 3.10 -11.54 -18.65
C THR A 115 2.11 -11.41 -17.50
N ARG A 116 1.09 -12.27 -17.45
CA ARG A 116 0.10 -12.28 -16.36
C ARG A 116 0.75 -12.54 -15.01
N LEU A 117 1.61 -13.56 -14.91
CA LEU A 117 2.33 -13.91 -13.68
C LEU A 117 3.31 -12.80 -13.27
N PHE A 118 3.99 -12.16 -14.23
CA PHE A 118 4.90 -11.05 -13.94
C PHE A 118 4.17 -9.83 -13.38
N THR A 119 3.01 -9.50 -13.97
CA THR A 119 2.16 -8.40 -13.51
C THR A 119 1.66 -8.66 -12.11
N LEU A 120 1.20 -9.87 -11.82
CA LEU A 120 0.79 -10.24 -10.48
C LEU A 120 1.95 -10.18 -9.47
N TYR A 121 3.12 -10.70 -9.85
CA TYR A 121 4.31 -10.63 -9.00
C TYR A 121 4.67 -9.18 -8.65
N ASN A 122 4.66 -8.28 -9.64
CA ASN A 122 4.89 -6.86 -9.40
C ASN A 122 3.81 -6.25 -8.50
N LEU A 123 2.55 -6.59 -8.71
CA LEU A 123 1.43 -6.13 -7.88
C LEU A 123 1.62 -6.52 -6.41
N VAL A 124 1.93 -7.79 -6.13
CA VAL A 124 2.16 -8.28 -4.75
C VAL A 124 3.43 -7.69 -4.15
N ARG A 125 4.51 -7.53 -4.93
CA ARG A 125 5.75 -6.87 -4.49
C ARG A 125 5.49 -5.43 -4.07
N CYS A 126 4.73 -4.68 -4.87
CA CYS A 126 4.35 -3.31 -4.57
C CYS A 126 3.45 -3.21 -3.34
N LEU A 127 2.50 -4.14 -3.20
CA LEU A 127 1.65 -4.23 -2.01
C LEU A 127 2.47 -4.45 -0.74
N LYS A 128 3.47 -5.35 -0.79
CA LYS A 128 4.40 -5.59 0.32
C LYS A 128 5.19 -4.33 0.67
N ARG A 129 5.74 -3.63 -0.33
CA ARG A 129 6.51 -2.39 -0.13
C ARG A 129 5.66 -1.33 0.57
N ASP A 130 4.45 -1.09 0.08
CA ASP A 130 3.60 -0.02 0.58
C ASP A 130 2.99 -0.33 1.95
N THR A 131 2.63 -1.59 2.21
CA THR A 131 2.19 -2.02 3.55
C THR A 131 3.29 -1.89 4.59
N HIS A 132 4.53 -2.25 4.25
CA HIS A 132 5.70 -2.00 5.11
C HIS A 132 5.90 -0.51 5.38
N LYS A 133 5.73 0.34 4.36
CA LYS A 133 5.85 1.79 4.50
C LYS A 133 4.80 2.35 5.45
N ILE A 134 3.53 1.96 5.28
CA ILE A 134 2.44 2.37 6.17
C ILE A 134 2.71 1.92 7.62
N ASP A 135 3.12 0.67 7.84
CA ASP A 135 3.47 0.15 9.17
C ASP A 135 4.60 0.96 9.83
N ALA A 136 5.66 1.29 9.08
CA ALA A 136 6.77 2.10 9.58
C ALA A 136 6.31 3.50 9.99
N TYR A 137 5.47 4.15 9.19
CA TYR A 137 4.91 5.46 9.53
C TYR A 137 3.99 5.40 10.75
N PHE A 138 3.17 4.36 10.89
CA PHE A 138 2.38 4.19 12.12
C PHE A 138 3.25 4.03 13.36
N LYS A 139 4.35 3.30 13.30
CA LYS A 139 5.29 3.19 14.41
C LYS A 139 5.90 4.54 14.77
N LEU A 140 6.30 5.32 13.76
CA LEU A 140 6.83 6.67 13.95
C LEU A 140 5.77 7.60 14.57
N LEU A 141 4.55 7.61 14.05
CA LEU A 141 3.47 8.44 14.57
C LEU A 141 3.07 8.04 15.99
N ARG A 142 2.96 6.73 16.27
CA ARG A 142 2.71 6.25 17.64
C ARG A 142 3.81 6.73 18.57
N CYS A 143 5.05 6.62 18.13
CA CYS A 143 6.21 7.07 18.89
C CYS A 143 6.14 8.57 19.23
N ARG A 144 5.85 9.39 18.22
CA ARG A 144 5.75 10.84 18.36
C ARG A 144 4.55 11.27 19.20
N GLU A 145 3.36 10.79 18.88
CA GLU A 145 2.10 11.31 19.41
C GLU A 145 1.72 10.71 20.77
N VAL A 146 2.05 9.44 21.00
CA VAL A 146 1.68 8.75 22.25
C VAL A 146 2.83 8.82 23.26
N PHE A 147 4.06 8.62 22.79
CA PHE A 147 5.24 8.53 23.65
C PHE A 147 6.14 9.77 23.60
N LYS A 148 5.74 10.85 22.90
CA LYS A 148 6.52 12.11 22.81
C LYS A 148 7.98 11.90 22.37
N ASN A 149 8.20 10.94 21.47
CA ASN A 149 9.51 10.47 20.98
C ASN A 149 10.35 9.65 21.99
N GLU A 150 9.82 9.31 23.17
CA GLU A 150 10.45 8.42 24.15
C GLU A 150 10.09 6.95 23.88
N CYS A 151 10.51 6.46 22.73
CA CYS A 151 10.22 5.10 22.28
C CYS A 151 11.43 4.24 22.62
N PHE A 152 11.21 3.00 23.04
CA PHE A 152 12.19 2.10 23.67
C PHE A 152 12.32 2.19 25.21
N THR A 153 11.34 2.77 25.90
CA THR A 153 11.16 2.61 27.36
C THR A 153 10.26 1.42 27.69
N GLU A 154 10.69 0.20 27.32
CA GLU A 154 10.30 -1.08 27.96
C GLU A 154 11.45 -2.07 27.80
#